data_AF-A0A4Q4D4R7-F1
#
_entry.id   AF-A0A4Q4D4R7-F1
#
_cell.length_a   1.000
_cell.length_b   1.000
_cell.length_c   1.000
_cell.angle_alpha   90.00
_cell.angle_beta   90.00
_cell.angle_gamma   90.00
#
_symmetry.space_group_name_H-M   'P 1'
#
loop_
_entity.id
_entity.type
_entity.pdbx_description
1 polymer ?
#
loop_
_entity_poly.entity_id
_entity_poly.type
_entity_poly.pdbx_seq_one_letter_code
_entity_poly.pdbx_strand_id
1 'polypeptide(L)'
;MFGFLGDIGSAIMTPLYYAVSAVLIAWHNVVDRIPGISDGWVWVLSIVGLTVTIRTLLIPLFVKQIKSSRNMQLLQPQIRELQKKYAHDREKLTQEQMKLWKETGTNPFASCLPILAQMPVFFALFRVIDQAAKAKPDSL
;
A
#
# COMPACT_ATOMS: atom_id res chain seq x y z
N MET A 1 -16.36 14.56 2.01
CA MET A 1 -15.07 13.85 1.77
C MET A 1 -14.53 13.16 3.02
N PHE A 2 -14.51 13.82 4.19
CA PHE A 2 -14.07 13.21 5.47
C PHE A 2 -14.98 12.09 6.03
N GLY A 3 -16.30 12.12 5.75
CA GLY A 3 -17.22 11.06 6.19
C GLY A 3 -17.06 9.73 5.44
N PHE A 4 -16.90 9.77 4.12
CA PHE A 4 -16.70 8.58 3.29
C PHE A 4 -15.39 7.84 3.59
N LEU A 5 -14.30 8.58 3.85
CA LEU A 5 -13.04 7.98 4.30
C LEU A 5 -13.17 7.40 5.72
N GLY A 6 -13.98 7.99 6.59
CA GLY A 6 -14.26 7.50 7.94
C GLY A 6 -15.12 6.23 7.95
N ASP A 7 -16.13 6.16 7.08
CA ASP A 7 -17.01 4.98 6.95
C ASP A 7 -16.30 3.81 6.27
N ILE A 8 -15.48 4.07 5.24
CA ILE A 8 -14.61 3.03 4.67
C ILE A 8 -13.54 2.62 5.68
N GLY A 9 -12.99 3.60 6.40
CA GLY A 9 -12.05 3.38 7.48
C GLY A 9 -12.62 2.44 8.52
N SER A 10 -13.83 2.69 9.02
CA SER A 10 -14.47 1.82 10.01
C SER A 10 -14.87 0.46 9.42
N ALA A 11 -15.43 0.41 8.21
CA ALA A 11 -15.84 -0.84 7.56
C ALA A 11 -14.67 -1.80 7.32
N ILE A 12 -13.48 -1.28 7.02
CA ILE A 12 -12.26 -2.09 6.82
C ILE A 12 -11.52 -2.32 8.14
N MET A 13 -11.46 -1.32 9.03
CA MET A 13 -10.69 -1.38 10.27
C MET A 13 -11.35 -2.25 11.34
N THR A 14 -12.68 -2.33 11.38
CA THR A 14 -13.40 -3.15 12.38
C THR A 14 -13.13 -4.65 12.24
N PRO A 15 -13.26 -5.28 11.06
CA PRO A 15 -12.93 -6.70 10.89
C PRO A 15 -11.42 -6.94 11.03
N LEU A 16 -10.59 -6.00 10.59
CA LEU A 16 -9.13 -6.08 10.75
C LEU A 16 -8.73 -6.06 12.24
N TYR A 17 -9.29 -5.14 13.02
CA TYR A 17 -9.06 -5.05 14.45
C TYR A 17 -9.48 -6.33 15.18
N TYR A 18 -10.67 -6.85 14.87
CA TYR A 18 -11.15 -8.11 15.45
C TYR A 18 -10.24 -9.29 15.08
N ALA A 19 -9.82 -9.39 13.82
CA ALA A 19 -8.91 -10.44 13.36
C ALA A 19 -7.54 -10.35 14.05
N VAL A 20 -6.95 -9.15 14.12
CA VAL A 20 -5.65 -8.93 14.79
C VAL A 20 -5.74 -9.22 16.29
N SER A 21 -6.81 -8.75 16.94
CA SER A 21 -7.07 -9.00 18.36
C SER A 21 -7.23 -10.49 18.64
N ALA A 22 -8.01 -11.21 17.84
CA ALA A 22 -8.20 -12.66 17.98
C ALA A 22 -6.88 -13.43 17.86
N VAL A 23 -6.02 -13.07 16.90
CA VAL A 23 -4.71 -13.71 16.72
C VAL A 23 -3.78 -13.37 17.88
N LEU A 24 -3.75 -12.11 18.34
CA LEU A 24 -2.93 -11.70 19.47
C LEU A 24 -3.34 -12.41 20.77
N ILE A 25 -4.64 -12.51 21.04
CA ILE A 25 -5.18 -13.23 22.22
C ILE A 25 -4.89 -14.72 22.11
N ALA A 26 -5.01 -15.31 20.91
CA ALA A 26 -4.66 -16.72 20.69
C ALA A 26 -3.19 -16.99 21.03
N TRP A 27 -2.27 -16.14 20.57
CA TRP A 27 -0.84 -16.26 20.89
C TRP A 27 -0.55 -16.00 22.37
N HIS A 28 -1.19 -14.99 22.97
CA HIS A 28 -1.04 -14.70 24.39
C HIS A 28 -1.46 -15.88 25.26
N ASN A 29 -2.63 -16.47 24.98
CA ASN A 29 -3.12 -17.66 25.70
C ASN A 29 -2.24 -18.91 25.48
N VAL A 30 -1.56 -19.02 24.33
CA VAL A 30 -0.63 -20.13 24.06
C VAL A 30 0.66 -19.97 24.86
N VAL A 31 1.18 -18.74 24.95
CA VAL A 31 2.43 -18.46 25.67
C VAL A 31 2.21 -18.44 27.19
N ASP A 32 1.05 -17.95 27.65
CA ASP A 32 0.66 -17.92 29.07
C ASP A 32 0.47 -19.33 29.67
N ARG A 33 0.18 -20.34 28.84
CA ARG A 33 0.16 -21.74 29.27
C ARG A 33 1.53 -22.30 29.65
N ILE A 34 2.62 -21.56 29.41
CA ILE A 34 3.98 -21.97 29.74
C ILE A 34 4.33 -21.39 31.12
N PRO A 35 4.30 -22.22 32.20
CA PRO A 35 4.61 -21.73 33.54
C PRO A 35 6.09 -21.34 33.64
N GLY A 36 6.38 -20.12 34.10
CA GLY A 36 7.75 -19.63 34.35
C GLY A 36 8.22 -18.49 33.44
N ILE A 37 7.40 -18.04 32.48
CA ILE A 37 7.68 -16.85 31.66
C ILE A 37 7.11 -15.62 32.37
N SER A 38 7.87 -14.53 32.48
CA SER A 38 7.34 -13.29 33.07
C SER A 38 6.38 -12.59 32.10
N ASP A 39 5.41 -11.85 32.64
CA ASP A 39 4.35 -11.18 31.87
C ASP A 39 4.90 -10.39 30.67
N GLY A 40 6.03 -9.68 30.84
CA GLY A 40 6.67 -8.93 29.77
C GLY A 40 7.15 -9.80 28.59
N TRP A 41 7.73 -10.97 28.88
CA TRP A 41 8.15 -11.92 27.84
C TRP A 41 6.96 -12.59 27.15
N VAL A 42 5.86 -12.84 27.87
CA VAL A 42 4.61 -13.35 27.28
C VAL A 42 4.09 -12.39 26.22
N TRP A 43 4.07 -11.08 26.50
CA TRP A 43 3.66 -10.06 25.53
C TRP A 43 4.59 -9.99 24.31
N VAL A 44 5.91 -9.98 24.51
CA VAL A 44 6.88 -9.93 23.40
C VAL A 44 6.76 -11.16 22.50
N LEU A 45 6.70 -12.36 23.08
CA LEU A 45 6.54 -13.60 22.31
C LEU A 45 5.20 -13.64 21.57
N SER A 46 4.14 -13.06 22.14
CA SER A 46 2.83 -12.96 21.48
C SER A 46 2.87 -12.07 20.23
N ILE A 47 3.57 -10.93 20.30
CA ILE A 47 3.74 -10.01 19.16
C ILE A 47 4.60 -10.64 18.06
N VAL A 48 5.65 -11.36 18.44
CA VAL A 48 6.49 -12.12 17.50
C VAL A 48 5.66 -13.22 16.81
N GLY A 49 4.86 -13.97 17.57
CA GLY A 49 3.94 -14.98 17.02
C GLY A 49 2.91 -14.39 16.05
N LEU A 50 2.32 -13.24 16.41
CA LEU A 50 1.42 -12.47 15.55
C LEU A 50 2.09 -12.07 14.24
N THR A 51 3.28 -11.48 14.29
CA THR A 51 4.00 -11.03 13.08
C THR A 51 4.40 -12.19 12.16
N VAL A 52 4.84 -13.32 12.71
CA VAL A 52 5.11 -14.54 11.92
C VAL A 52 3.82 -15.07 11.28
N THR A 53 2.74 -15.15 12.03
CA THR A 53 1.44 -15.65 11.53
C THR A 53 0.91 -14.80 10.39
N ILE A 54 0.90 -13.47 10.57
CA ILE A 54 0.47 -12.52 9.55
C ILE A 54 1.38 -12.63 8.32
N ARG A 55 2.70 -12.67 8.50
CA ARG A 55 3.63 -12.81 7.37
C ARG A 55 3.36 -14.09 6.59
N THR A 56 3.23 -15.23 7.26
CA THR A 56 2.95 -16.52 6.62
C THR A 56 1.63 -16.52 5.84
N LEU A 57 0.56 -15.96 6.41
CA LEU A 57 -0.72 -15.79 5.72
C LEU A 57 -0.62 -14.86 4.49
N LEU A 58 0.20 -13.81 4.58
CA LEU A 58 0.39 -12.86 3.50
C LEU A 58 1.37 -13.33 2.42
N ILE A 59 2.22 -14.35 2.63
CA ILE A 59 3.14 -14.88 1.60
C ILE A 59 2.45 -15.13 0.26
N PRO A 60 1.34 -15.89 0.15
CA PRO A 60 0.68 -16.12 -1.15
C PRO A 60 0.14 -14.82 -1.76
N LEU A 61 -0.27 -13.86 -0.93
CA LEU A 61 -0.73 -12.55 -1.39
C LEU A 61 0.45 -11.70 -1.91
N PHE A 62 1.57 -11.66 -1.19
CA PHE A 62 2.79 -10.97 -1.58
C PHE A 62 3.36 -11.55 -2.88
N VAL A 63 3.33 -12.87 -3.06
CA VAL A 63 3.75 -13.51 -4.32
C VAL A 63 2.90 -13.05 -5.50
N LYS A 64 1.57 -12.94 -5.31
CA LYS A 64 0.67 -12.38 -6.34
C LYS A 64 0.97 -10.91 -6.64
N GLN A 65 1.21 -10.09 -5.62
CA GLN A 65 1.62 -8.68 -5.78
C GLN A 65 2.95 -8.56 -6.55
N ILE A 66 3.95 -9.38 -6.20
CA ILE A 66 5.27 -9.38 -6.86
C ILE A 66 5.17 -9.82 -8.32
N LYS A 67 4.35 -10.84 -8.64
CA LYS A 67 4.13 -11.29 -10.02
C LYS A 67 3.55 -10.18 -10.89
N SER A 68 2.59 -9.41 -10.36
CA SER A 68 2.02 -8.24 -11.03
C SER A 68 3.08 -7.17 -11.31
N SER A 69 3.93 -6.87 -10.32
CA SER A 69 5.04 -5.91 -10.48
C SER A 69 6.09 -6.39 -11.48
N ARG A 70 6.38 -7.69 -11.53
CA ARG A 70 7.37 -8.27 -12.46
C ARG A 70 6.89 -8.23 -13.91
N ASN A 71 5.61 -8.50 -14.18
CA ASN A 71 5.05 -8.38 -15.53
C ASN A 71 5.21 -6.95 -16.08
N MET A 72 5.05 -5.93 -15.22
CA MET A 72 5.28 -4.54 -15.61
C MET A 72 6.76 -4.27 -15.96
N GLN A 73 7.71 -4.88 -15.25
CA GLN A 73 9.14 -4.76 -15.57
C GLN A 73 9.49 -5.41 -16.91
N LEU A 74 8.87 -6.54 -17.24
CA LEU A 74 9.04 -7.20 -18.54
C LEU A 74 8.46 -6.40 -19.71
N LEU A 75 7.51 -5.50 -19.45
CA LEU A 75 6.94 -4.59 -20.45
C LEU A 75 7.76 -3.33 -20.69
N GLN A 76 8.60 -2.91 -19.73
CA GLN A 76 9.48 -1.74 -19.90
C GLN A 76 10.35 -1.80 -21.16
N PRO A 77 11.04 -2.90 -21.53
CA PRO A 77 11.85 -2.93 -22.75
C PRO A 77 11.03 -2.74 -24.02
N GLN A 78 9.84 -3.33 -24.13
CA GLN A 78 8.97 -3.17 -25.30
C GLN A 78 8.43 -1.73 -25.41
N ILE A 79 8.12 -1.10 -24.28
CA ILE A 79 7.77 0.32 -24.24
C ILE A 79 8.94 1.19 -24.72
N ARG A 80 10.18 0.86 -24.34
CA ARG A 80 11.38 1.59 -24.79
C ARG A 80 11.64 1.41 -26.29
N GLU A 81 11.39 0.23 -26.86
CA GLU A 81 11.50 0.00 -28.31
C GLU A 81 10.45 0.79 -29.09
N LEU A 82 9.19 0.81 -28.63
CA LEU A 82 8.15 1.67 -29.19
C LEU A 82 8.53 3.15 -29.11
N GLN A 83 9.09 3.58 -27.98
CA GLN A 83 9.55 4.96 -27.80
C GLN A 83 10.67 5.34 -28.77
N LYS A 84 11.62 4.43 -29.05
CA LYS A 84 12.67 4.65 -30.04
C LYS A 84 12.13 4.66 -31.47
N LYS A 85 11.22 3.74 -31.80
CA LYS A 85 10.67 3.57 -33.15
C LYS A 85 9.73 4.70 -33.57
N TYR A 86 8.98 5.26 -32.61
CA TYR A 86 8.00 6.33 -32.84
C TYR A 86 8.37 7.64 -32.12
N ALA A 87 9.67 7.87 -31.86
CA ALA A 87 10.15 9.06 -31.15
C ALA A 87 9.71 10.39 -31.80
N HIS A 88 9.53 10.40 -33.13
CA HIS A 88 9.11 11.58 -33.90
C HIS A 88 7.59 11.70 -34.07
N ASP A 89 6.81 10.70 -33.68
CA ASP A 89 5.37 10.64 -33.94
C ASP A 89 4.62 10.29 -32.64
N ARG A 90 4.49 11.30 -31.76
CA ARG A 90 3.95 11.14 -30.39
C ARG A 90 2.53 10.58 -30.37
N GLU A 91 1.75 10.87 -31.42
CA GLU A 91 0.37 10.40 -31.53
C GLU A 91 0.32 8.89 -31.78
N LYS A 92 1.11 8.39 -32.74
CA LYS A 92 1.27 6.94 -32.98
C LYS A 92 1.91 6.22 -31.81
N LEU A 93 2.89 6.83 -31.15
CA LEU A 93 3.52 6.29 -29.95
C LEU A 93 2.51 6.05 -28.83
N THR A 94 1.58 7.00 -28.62
CA THR A 94 0.54 6.87 -27.60
C THR A 94 -0.47 5.78 -27.95
N GLN A 95 -0.86 5.67 -29.23
CA GLN A 95 -1.79 4.64 -29.71
C GLN A 95 -1.20 3.22 -29.62
N GLU A 96 0.05 3.04 -30.08
CA GLU A 96 0.74 1.74 -30.03
C GLU A 96 1.07 1.33 -28.60
N GLN A 97 1.43 2.27 -27.73
CA GLN A 97 1.55 2.00 -26.30
C GLN A 97 0.21 1.54 -25.73
N MET A 98 -0.89 2.27 -25.97
CA MET A 98 -2.20 1.86 -25.46
C MET A 98 -2.63 0.47 -25.97
N LYS A 99 -2.27 0.12 -27.21
CA LYS A 99 -2.53 -1.18 -27.83
C LYS A 99 -1.71 -2.30 -27.17
N LEU A 100 -0.41 -2.07 -26.96
CA LEU A 100 0.49 -3.00 -26.26
C LEU A 100 0.02 -3.28 -24.82
N TRP A 101 -0.48 -2.26 -24.12
CA TRP A 101 -0.97 -2.41 -22.75
C TRP A 101 -2.29 -3.18 -22.70
N LYS A 102 -3.15 -3.03 -23.71
CA LYS A 102 -4.39 -3.82 -23.89
C LYS A 102 -4.08 -5.28 -24.22
N GLU A 103 -3.15 -5.53 -25.13
CA GLU A 103 -2.74 -6.89 -25.54
C GLU A 103 -2.07 -7.65 -24.40
N THR A 104 -1.29 -6.96 -23.55
CA THR A 104 -0.62 -7.59 -22.40
C THR A 104 -1.46 -7.59 -21.12
N GLY A 105 -2.70 -7.10 -21.16
CA GLY A 105 -3.63 -7.11 -20.03
C GLY A 105 -3.15 -6.35 -18.78
N THR A 106 -2.17 -5.45 -18.93
CA THR A 106 -1.54 -4.75 -17.80
C THR A 106 -2.14 -3.36 -17.69
N ASN A 107 -2.89 -3.11 -16.60
CA ASN A 107 -3.64 -1.86 -16.44
C ASN A 107 -2.75 -0.72 -15.86
N PRO A 108 -2.44 0.36 -16.62
CA PRO A 108 -1.66 1.50 -16.14
C PRO A 108 -2.24 2.16 -14.90
N PHE A 109 -3.56 2.12 -14.78
CA PHE A 109 -4.25 2.81 -13.70
C PHE A 109 -4.02 2.15 -12.34
N ALA A 110 -3.71 0.86 -12.30
CA ALA A 110 -3.37 0.19 -11.05
C ALA A 110 -2.07 0.73 -10.42
N SER A 111 -1.14 1.25 -11.24
CA SER A 111 0.12 1.84 -10.77
C SER A 111 0.01 3.32 -10.42
N CYS A 112 -0.96 4.07 -10.96
CA CYS A 112 -1.20 5.47 -10.54
C CYS A 112 -2.20 5.59 -9.38
N LEU A 113 -3.00 4.54 -9.11
CA LEU A 113 -3.94 4.50 -7.99
C LEU A 113 -3.31 4.77 -6.60
N PRO A 114 -2.10 4.28 -6.26
CA PRO A 114 -1.45 4.57 -4.98
C PRO A 114 -1.06 6.05 -4.83
N ILE A 115 -0.61 6.65 -5.93
CA ILE A 115 -0.25 8.08 -5.98
C ILE A 115 -1.52 8.92 -5.82
N LEU A 116 -2.60 8.56 -6.52
CA LEU A 116 -3.89 9.23 -6.39
C LEU A 116 -4.48 9.08 -4.98
N ALA A 117 -4.30 7.94 -4.33
CA ALA A 117 -4.70 7.74 -2.93
C ALA A 117 -3.89 8.60 -1.95
N GLN A 118 -2.65 8.97 -2.30
CA GLN A 118 -1.78 9.81 -1.48
C GLN A 118 -1.87 11.32 -1.77
N MET A 119 -2.46 11.72 -2.91
CA MET A 119 -2.74 13.12 -3.26
C MET A 119 -3.43 13.94 -2.16
N PRO A 120 -4.39 13.40 -1.37
CA PRO A 120 -5.02 14.15 -0.28
C PRO A 120 -4.04 14.56 0.82
N VAL A 121 -3.07 13.68 1.15
CA VAL A 121 -2.03 13.96 2.16
C VAL A 121 -1.09 15.05 1.66
N PHE A 122 -0.73 15.00 0.38
CA PHE A 122 0.12 16.01 -0.25
C PHE A 122 -0.56 17.39 -0.28
N PHE A 123 -1.85 17.46 -0.61
CA PHE A 123 -2.63 18.70 -0.58
C PHE A 123 -2.79 19.27 0.84
N ALA A 124 -2.94 18.41 1.85
CA ALA A 124 -2.99 18.84 3.25
C ALA A 124 -1.67 19.47 3.68
N LEU A 125 -0.52 18.85 3.36
CA LEU A 125 0.81 19.41 3.62
C LEU A 125 1.02 20.74 2.92
N PHE A 126 0.66 20.86 1.64
CA PHE A 126 0.80 22.11 0.90
C PHE A 126 -0.04 23.24 1.49
N ARG A 127 -1.26 22.95 1.96
CA ARG A 127 -2.10 23.93 2.67
C ARG A 127 -1.52 24.34 4.01
N VAL A 128 -0.98 23.39 4.79
CA VAL A 128 -0.36 23.70 6.09
C VAL A 128 0.88 24.59 5.89
N ILE A 129 1.72 24.29 4.90
CA ILE A 129 2.91 25.09 4.59
C ILE A 129 2.51 26.46 4.05
N ASP A 130 1.51 26.56 3.16
CA ASP A 130 0.99 27.86 2.66
C ASP A 130 0.41 28.70 3.81
N GLN A 131 -0.26 28.07 4.78
CA GLN A 131 -0.82 28.74 5.95
C GLN A 131 0.28 29.17 6.95
N ALA A 132 1.30 28.33 7.15
CA ALA A 132 2.49 28.66 7.96
C ALA A 132 3.35 29.75 7.31
N ALA A 133 3.46 29.77 5.98
CA ALA A 133 4.18 30.81 5.24
C ALA A 133 3.43 32.16 5.23
N LYS A 134 2.09 32.13 5.33
CA LYS A 134 1.25 33.33 5.48
C LYS A 134 1.11 33.81 6.92
N ALA A 135 1.43 32.95 7.91
CA ALA A 135 1.46 33.35 9.31
C ALA A 135 2.66 34.26 9.55
N LYS A 136 2.40 35.56 9.71
CA LYS A 136 3.39 36.56 10.12
C LYS A 136 4.00 36.18 11.48
N PRO A 137 5.30 36.44 11.71
CA PRO A 137 6.02 36.09 12.95
C PRO A 137 5.72 37.02 14.14
N ASP A 138 4.48 37.48 14.30
CA ASP A 138 4.16 38.61 15.20
C ASP A 138 3.24 38.20 16.40
N SER A 139 3.15 36.91 16.76
CA SER A 139 2.41 36.50 17.97
C SER A 139 2.93 35.23 18.64
N LEU A 140 4.19 35.28 19.07
CA LEU A 140 4.65 34.57 20.27
C LEU A 140 4.89 35.59 21.38
#